data_AF-A0A925ESK4-F1
#
_entry.id   AF-A0A925ESK4-F1
#
_cell.length_a   1.000
_cell.length_b   1.000
_cell.length_c   1.000
_cell.angle_alpha   90.00
_cell.angle_beta   90.00
_cell.angle_gamma   90.00
#
_symmetry.space_group_name_H-M   'P 1'
#
loop_
_entity.id
_entity.type
_entity.pdbx_description
1 polymer ?
#
loop_
_entity_poly.entity_id
_entity_poly.type
_entity_poly.pdbx_seq_one_letter_code
_entity_poly.pdbx_strand_id
1 'polypeptide(L)'
;MDRKKRSELLLQDLGIAINTGLPPITSEKLRSAKAVAERARVLYAVAMYAEGTASAQGIAFLKGHGLWPSAVTPKEKAFLCNCDPSPLDIIQFTWRYESLWVLLWAIGGLEALSFPDHLCEVVEVHRIVLNLPEYCSLRPSTEILDAADLTYRCHWATIENQLRCRGSDRLDPGVVYERHYAFNWLLCHQNQEWDDVTTDT
;
A
#
# COMPACT_ATOMS: atom_id res chain seq x y z
N MET A 1 0.29 -25.61 7.96
CA MET A 1 1.51 -24.88 8.36
C MET A 1 1.09 -23.53 8.91
N ASP A 2 1.72 -23.05 9.97
CA ASP A 2 1.43 -21.73 10.57
C ASP A 2 1.85 -20.58 9.62
N ARG A 3 1.13 -19.44 9.64
CA ARG A 3 1.35 -18.29 8.74
C ARG A 3 2.77 -17.74 8.86
N LYS A 4 3.20 -17.45 10.09
CA LYS A 4 4.53 -16.92 10.38
C LYS A 4 5.61 -17.86 9.85
N LYS A 5 5.43 -19.17 10.05
CA LYS A 5 6.38 -20.17 9.55
C LYS A 5 6.49 -20.17 8.02
N ARG A 6 5.39 -19.95 7.28
CA ARG A 6 5.44 -19.81 5.82
C ARG A 6 6.27 -18.60 5.41
N SER A 7 6.01 -17.44 6.01
CA SER A 7 6.74 -16.20 5.75
C SER A 7 8.24 -16.36 6.06
N GLU A 8 8.58 -16.92 7.22
CA GLU A 8 9.97 -17.15 7.64
C GLU A 8 10.72 -18.10 6.72
N LEU A 9 10.10 -19.20 6.28
CA LEU A 9 10.72 -20.13 5.32
C LEU A 9 11.01 -19.44 3.98
N LEU A 10 10.08 -18.65 3.46
CA LEU A 10 10.30 -17.90 2.23
C LEU A 10 11.46 -16.90 2.37
N LEU A 11 11.50 -16.14 3.47
CA LEU A 11 12.60 -15.20 3.72
C LEU A 11 13.94 -15.93 3.86
N GLN A 12 13.95 -17.11 4.48
CA GLN A 12 15.14 -17.93 4.64
C GLN A 12 15.67 -18.39 3.28
N ASP A 13 14.79 -18.88 2.41
CA ASP A 13 15.13 -19.34 1.05
C ASP A 13 15.66 -18.18 0.19
N LEU A 14 15.19 -16.97 0.45
CA LEU A 14 15.67 -15.74 -0.21
C LEU A 14 16.93 -15.15 0.44
N GLY A 15 17.42 -15.71 1.55
CA GLY A 15 18.58 -15.18 2.28
C GLY A 15 18.33 -13.84 2.97
N ILE A 16 17.07 -13.51 3.25
CA ILE A 16 16.65 -12.29 3.95
C ILE A 16 16.70 -12.53 5.46
N ALA A 17 17.09 -11.50 6.23
CA ALA A 17 17.16 -11.57 7.68
C ALA A 17 15.78 -11.87 8.30
N ILE A 18 15.76 -12.74 9.32
CA ILE A 18 14.55 -13.15 10.02
C ILE A 18 14.67 -12.81 11.50
N ASN A 19 13.59 -12.25 12.06
CA ASN A 19 13.41 -12.14 13.50
C ASN A 19 12.33 -13.11 13.97
N THR A 20 12.77 -14.23 14.55
CA THR A 20 11.87 -15.26 15.10
C THR A 20 11.06 -14.78 16.30
N GLY A 21 11.41 -13.62 16.89
CA GLY A 21 10.68 -12.98 17.97
C GLY A 21 9.48 -12.15 17.50
N LEU A 22 9.38 -11.80 16.21
CA LEU A 22 8.24 -11.04 15.70
C LEU A 22 6.94 -11.84 15.85
N PRO A 23 5.89 -11.27 16.45
CA PRO A 23 4.60 -11.94 16.52
C PRO A 23 4.01 -12.10 15.10
N PRO A 24 3.17 -13.12 14.86
CA PRO A 24 2.37 -13.18 13.64
C PRO A 24 1.31 -12.07 13.63
N ILE A 25 0.90 -11.63 12.44
CA ILE A 25 -0.30 -10.78 12.35
C ILE A 25 -1.53 -11.64 12.67
N THR A 26 -2.35 -11.16 13.61
CA THR A 26 -3.55 -11.86 14.11
C THR A 26 -4.85 -11.08 13.92
N SER A 27 -4.84 -9.96 13.19
CA SER A 27 -6.06 -9.15 12.97
C SER A 27 -7.17 -9.98 12.33
N GLU A 28 -8.40 -9.85 12.85
CA GLU A 28 -9.61 -10.44 12.26
C GLU A 28 -10.51 -9.38 11.59
N LYS A 29 -10.10 -8.10 11.63
CA LYS A 29 -10.88 -6.99 11.09
C LYS A 29 -10.27 -6.51 9.78
N LEU A 30 -11.13 -6.25 8.81
CA LEU A 30 -10.79 -5.67 7.53
C LEU A 30 -11.68 -4.47 7.27
N ARG A 31 -11.12 -3.42 6.64
CA ARG A 31 -11.92 -2.39 5.98
C ARG A 31 -12.80 -3.06 4.90
N SER A 32 -13.99 -2.53 4.65
CA SER A 32 -14.91 -3.11 3.67
C SER A 32 -14.38 -2.97 2.24
N ALA A 33 -14.79 -3.86 1.32
CA ALA A 33 -14.40 -3.78 -0.09
C ALA A 33 -14.70 -2.42 -0.71
N LYS A 34 -15.84 -1.81 -0.34
CA LYS A 34 -16.21 -0.45 -0.74
C LYS A 34 -15.18 0.57 -0.25
N ALA A 35 -14.83 0.57 1.04
CA ALA A 35 -13.85 1.50 1.60
C ALA A 35 -12.48 1.35 0.92
N VAL A 36 -12.07 0.12 0.61
CA VAL A 36 -10.81 -0.15 -0.10
C VAL A 36 -10.84 0.39 -1.53
N ALA A 37 -11.93 0.17 -2.27
CA ALA A 37 -12.08 0.69 -3.62
C ALA A 37 -12.13 2.23 -3.67
N GLU A 38 -12.77 2.86 -2.69
CA GLU A 38 -12.79 4.33 -2.55
C GLU A 38 -11.38 4.88 -2.25
N ARG A 39 -10.68 4.27 -1.29
CA ARG A 39 -9.29 4.63 -0.96
C ARG A 39 -8.37 4.44 -2.17
N ALA A 40 -8.49 3.34 -2.90
CA ALA A 40 -7.70 3.07 -4.10
C ALA A 40 -7.88 4.19 -5.16
N ARG A 41 -9.10 4.65 -5.40
CA ARG A 41 -9.38 5.78 -6.31
C ARG A 41 -8.77 7.09 -5.82
N VAL A 42 -8.76 7.33 -4.50
CA VAL A 42 -8.12 8.51 -3.91
C VAL A 42 -6.60 8.48 -4.08
N LEU A 43 -5.97 7.34 -3.75
CA LEU A 43 -4.52 7.16 -3.93
C LEU A 43 -4.10 7.31 -5.39
N TYR A 44 -4.91 6.81 -6.31
CA TYR A 44 -4.69 6.98 -7.73
C TYR A 44 -4.70 8.46 -8.15
N ALA A 45 -5.68 9.24 -7.70
CA ALA A 45 -5.78 10.65 -8.05
C ALA A 45 -4.58 11.48 -7.56
N VAL A 46 -4.07 11.21 -6.35
CA VAL A 46 -2.89 11.91 -5.83
C VAL A 46 -1.61 11.44 -6.50
N ALA A 47 -1.46 10.13 -6.77
CA ALA A 47 -0.29 9.59 -7.45
C ALA A 47 -0.18 10.09 -8.90
N MET A 48 -1.30 10.15 -9.64
CA MET A 48 -1.35 10.75 -10.98
C MET A 48 -0.91 12.22 -11.00
N TYR A 49 -1.33 12.99 -9.98
CA TYR A 49 -0.91 14.38 -9.89
C TYR A 49 0.61 14.47 -9.63
N ALA A 50 1.11 13.65 -8.72
CA ALA A 50 2.53 13.58 -8.41
C ALA A 50 3.39 13.18 -9.63
N GLU A 51 2.86 12.32 -10.50
CA GLU A 51 3.50 11.90 -11.76
C GLU A 51 3.49 13.00 -12.86
N GLY A 52 2.80 14.10 -12.63
CA GLY A 52 2.79 15.27 -13.53
C GLY A 52 1.50 15.46 -14.33
N THR A 53 0.45 14.69 -14.06
CA THR A 53 -0.89 15.00 -14.58
C THR A 53 -1.43 16.26 -13.92
N ALA A 54 -2.18 17.12 -14.62
CA ALA A 54 -2.78 18.30 -13.99
C ALA A 54 -3.69 17.93 -12.80
N SER A 55 -3.54 18.61 -11.65
CA SER A 55 -4.33 18.34 -10.43
C SER A 55 -5.85 18.42 -10.66
N ALA A 56 -6.29 19.30 -11.57
CA ALA A 56 -7.69 19.41 -11.97
C ALA A 56 -8.27 18.10 -12.53
N GLN A 57 -7.45 17.27 -13.20
CA GLN A 57 -7.88 15.96 -13.70
C GLN A 57 -8.07 14.97 -12.55
N GLY A 58 -7.17 14.94 -11.56
CA GLY A 58 -7.33 14.12 -10.35
C GLY A 58 -8.59 14.51 -9.57
N ILE A 59 -8.83 15.81 -9.38
CA ILE A 59 -10.05 16.31 -8.73
C ILE A 59 -11.30 15.93 -9.55
N ALA A 60 -11.27 16.10 -10.87
CA ALA A 60 -12.39 15.72 -11.75
C ALA A 60 -12.68 14.22 -11.69
N PHE A 61 -11.64 13.39 -11.71
CA PHE A 61 -11.75 11.94 -11.53
C PHE A 61 -12.44 11.57 -10.21
N LEU A 62 -12.05 12.21 -9.10
CA LEU A 62 -12.69 11.97 -7.80
C LEU A 62 -14.13 12.47 -7.73
N LYS A 63 -14.45 13.61 -8.36
CA LYS A 63 -15.83 14.09 -8.49
C LYS A 63 -16.71 13.13 -9.28
N GLY A 64 -16.19 12.56 -10.37
CA GLY A 64 -16.90 11.57 -11.19
C GLY A 64 -17.31 10.33 -10.41
N HIS A 65 -16.56 9.98 -9.35
CA HIS A 65 -16.88 8.87 -8.45
C HIS A 65 -17.58 9.30 -7.16
N GLY A 66 -17.96 10.58 -7.00
CA GLY A 66 -18.59 11.09 -5.78
C GLY A 66 -17.70 11.12 -4.54
N LEU A 67 -16.37 11.08 -4.71
CA LEU A 67 -15.39 11.00 -3.61
C LEU A 67 -14.88 12.37 -3.15
N TRP A 68 -14.95 13.38 -4.00
CA TRP A 68 -14.52 14.73 -3.65
C TRP A 68 -15.66 15.55 -3.01
N PRO A 69 -15.43 16.26 -1.89
CA PRO A 69 -14.19 16.33 -1.10
C PRO A 69 -14.19 15.41 0.14
N SER A 70 -15.22 14.59 0.34
CA SER A 70 -15.47 13.92 1.62
C SER A 70 -14.60 12.68 1.88
N ALA A 71 -14.10 12.02 0.83
CA ALA A 71 -13.29 10.80 0.97
C ALA A 71 -11.77 11.08 1.00
N VAL A 72 -11.34 12.28 0.61
CA VAL A 72 -9.94 12.69 0.66
C VAL A 72 -9.54 13.12 2.07
N THR A 73 -8.34 12.77 2.49
CA THR A 73 -7.78 13.23 3.75
C THR A 73 -7.35 14.70 3.69
N PRO A 74 -7.10 15.35 4.84
CA PRO A 74 -6.53 16.69 4.85
C PRO A 74 -5.23 16.82 4.04
N LYS A 75 -4.30 15.85 4.16
CA LYS A 75 -3.03 15.88 3.40
C LYS A 75 -3.27 15.74 1.89
N GLU A 76 -4.10 14.78 1.48
CA GLU A 76 -4.43 14.54 0.06
C GLU A 76 -5.13 15.75 -0.57
N LYS A 77 -6.07 16.37 0.17
CA LYS A 77 -6.77 17.58 -0.27
C LYS A 77 -5.81 18.76 -0.40
N ALA A 78 -4.94 18.97 0.58
CA ALA A 78 -3.95 20.04 0.55
C ALA A 78 -3.03 19.89 -0.66
N PHE A 79 -2.57 18.67 -0.93
CA PHE A 79 -1.74 18.37 -2.09
C PHE A 79 -2.47 18.64 -3.42
N LEU A 80 -3.67 18.09 -3.63
CA LEU A 80 -4.44 18.29 -4.87
C LEU A 80 -4.82 19.76 -5.13
N CYS A 81 -4.96 20.57 -4.09
CA CYS A 81 -5.25 21.99 -4.20
C CYS A 81 -4.00 22.87 -4.31
N ASN A 82 -2.80 22.32 -4.12
CA ASN A 82 -1.56 23.07 -4.26
C ASN A 82 -1.11 23.06 -5.72
N CYS A 83 -0.96 24.23 -6.35
CA CYS A 83 -0.48 24.36 -7.74
C CYS A 83 1.04 24.31 -7.88
N ASP A 84 1.80 24.34 -6.78
CA ASP A 84 3.26 24.26 -6.74
C ASP A 84 3.71 23.39 -5.55
N PRO A 85 3.46 22.06 -5.61
CA PRO A 85 3.86 21.13 -4.55
C PRO A 85 5.38 21.05 -4.43
N SER A 86 5.85 20.86 -3.20
CA SER A 86 7.29 20.70 -2.98
C SER A 86 7.79 19.39 -3.62
N PRO A 87 9.08 19.29 -4.00
CA PRO A 87 9.64 18.04 -4.49
C PRO A 87 9.46 16.87 -3.51
N LEU A 88 9.46 17.14 -2.21
CA LEU A 88 9.22 16.12 -1.18
C LEU A 88 7.78 15.61 -1.21
N ASP A 89 6.80 16.49 -1.39
CA ASP A 89 5.39 16.10 -1.53
C ASP A 89 5.19 15.27 -2.81
N ILE A 90 5.79 15.69 -3.93
CA ILE A 90 5.76 14.94 -5.19
C ILE A 90 6.30 13.52 -4.98
N ILE A 91 7.47 13.37 -4.34
CA ILE A 91 8.04 12.05 -4.06
C ILE A 91 7.10 11.24 -3.16
N GLN A 92 6.62 11.81 -2.05
CA GLN A 92 5.72 11.13 -1.11
C GLN A 92 4.43 10.66 -1.79
N PHE A 93 3.80 11.49 -2.61
CA PHE A 93 2.55 11.11 -3.28
C PHE A 93 2.77 10.17 -4.48
N THR A 94 3.96 10.17 -5.09
CA THR A 94 4.35 9.16 -6.10
C THR A 94 4.42 7.77 -5.49
N TRP A 95 5.00 7.64 -4.29
CA TRP A 95 5.07 6.38 -3.54
C TRP A 95 3.70 5.76 -3.24
N ARG A 96 2.60 6.52 -3.32
CA ARG A 96 1.24 5.99 -3.15
C ARG A 96 0.84 4.99 -4.21
N TYR A 97 1.56 4.88 -5.32
CA TYR A 97 1.39 3.77 -6.26
C TYR A 97 1.62 2.40 -5.60
N GLU A 98 2.58 2.26 -4.68
CA GLU A 98 2.83 0.99 -3.97
C GLU A 98 1.73 0.66 -2.96
N SER A 99 1.27 1.68 -2.23
CA SER A 99 0.10 1.56 -1.36
C SER A 99 -1.14 1.13 -2.18
N LEU A 100 -1.36 1.77 -3.33
CA LEU A 100 -2.45 1.47 -4.25
C LEU A 100 -2.35 0.03 -4.80
N TRP A 101 -1.16 -0.44 -5.14
CA TRP A 101 -0.92 -1.81 -5.62
C TRP A 101 -1.48 -2.86 -4.65
N VAL A 102 -1.23 -2.69 -3.35
CA VAL A 102 -1.78 -3.57 -2.30
C VAL A 102 -3.31 -3.51 -2.27
N LEU A 103 -3.89 -2.31 -2.32
CA LEU A 103 -5.35 -2.16 -2.26
C LEU A 103 -6.03 -2.75 -3.50
N LEU A 104 -5.46 -2.56 -4.70
CA LEU A 104 -5.96 -3.15 -5.94
C LEU A 104 -5.88 -4.67 -5.90
N TRP A 105 -4.76 -5.23 -5.42
CA TRP A 105 -4.66 -6.67 -5.20
C TRP A 105 -5.72 -7.17 -4.22
N ALA A 106 -5.91 -6.49 -3.08
CA ALA A 106 -6.85 -6.90 -2.04
C ALA A 106 -8.31 -6.97 -2.52
N ILE A 107 -8.69 -6.15 -3.51
CA ILE A 107 -10.02 -6.14 -4.15
C ILE A 107 -10.10 -6.95 -5.45
N GLY A 108 -9.08 -7.77 -5.74
CA GLY A 108 -9.07 -8.69 -6.89
C GLY A 108 -8.70 -8.05 -8.23
N GLY A 109 -8.14 -6.84 -8.25
CA GLY A 109 -7.67 -6.18 -9.48
C GLY A 109 -6.39 -6.78 -10.07
N LEU A 110 -5.62 -7.51 -9.25
CA LEU A 110 -4.40 -8.22 -9.62
C LEU A 110 -4.54 -9.69 -9.25
N GLU A 111 -4.01 -10.62 -10.06
CA GLU A 111 -4.07 -12.06 -9.76
C GLU A 111 -3.21 -12.44 -8.53
N ALA A 112 -2.02 -11.85 -8.42
CA ALA A 112 -1.08 -12.07 -7.33
C ALA A 112 -0.40 -10.74 -6.95
N LEU A 113 0.03 -10.63 -5.69
CA LEU A 113 0.87 -9.53 -5.22
C LEU A 113 2.33 -9.93 -5.39
N SER A 114 3.09 -9.15 -6.16
CA SER A 114 4.53 -9.38 -6.37
C SER A 114 5.31 -9.26 -5.06
N PHE A 115 6.47 -9.92 -5.00
CA PHE A 115 7.42 -9.69 -3.90
C PHE A 115 7.89 -8.21 -3.91
N PRO A 116 8.17 -7.59 -2.75
CA PRO A 116 8.48 -6.16 -2.67
C PRO A 116 9.98 -5.88 -2.92
N ASP A 117 10.52 -6.40 -4.02
CA ASP A 117 11.90 -6.20 -4.48
C ASP A 117 12.01 -5.23 -5.67
N HIS A 118 10.88 -4.79 -6.23
CA HIS A 118 10.79 -3.81 -7.31
C HIS A 118 9.50 -2.99 -7.21
N LEU A 119 9.49 -1.85 -7.92
CA LEU A 119 8.33 -0.98 -8.06
C LEU A 119 7.19 -1.69 -8.80
N CYS A 120 5.97 -1.30 -8.50
CA CYS A 120 4.77 -1.72 -9.20
C CYS A 120 4.71 -1.16 -10.63
N GLU A 121 3.97 -1.85 -11.48
CA GLU A 121 3.78 -1.48 -12.88
C GLU A 121 2.72 -0.37 -12.98
N VAL A 122 3.16 0.89 -13.06
CA VAL A 122 2.25 2.06 -13.09
C VAL A 122 1.25 1.99 -14.25
N VAL A 123 1.68 1.53 -15.43
CA VAL A 123 0.77 1.34 -16.59
C VAL A 123 -0.37 0.38 -16.26
N GLU A 124 -0.07 -0.68 -15.52
CA GLU A 124 -1.05 -1.67 -15.09
C GLU A 124 -1.98 -1.09 -14.01
N VAL A 125 -1.46 -0.27 -13.10
CA VAL A 125 -2.28 0.49 -12.15
C VAL A 125 -3.33 1.32 -12.87
N HIS A 126 -2.93 2.13 -13.87
CA HIS A 126 -3.88 2.94 -14.65
C HIS A 126 -4.95 2.05 -15.29
N ARG A 127 -4.54 0.95 -15.93
CA ARG A 127 -5.45 0.01 -16.60
C ARG A 127 -6.48 -0.55 -15.63
N ILE A 128 -6.06 -0.97 -14.44
CA ILE A 128 -6.94 -1.56 -13.43
C ILE A 128 -7.90 -0.51 -12.87
N VAL A 129 -7.39 0.66 -12.46
CA VAL A 129 -8.23 1.70 -11.83
C VAL A 129 -9.31 2.22 -12.77
N LEU A 130 -8.98 2.44 -14.04
CA LEU A 130 -9.93 2.93 -15.04
C LEU A 130 -11.04 1.91 -15.37
N ASN A 131 -10.80 0.62 -15.12
CA ASN A 131 -11.77 -0.46 -15.31
C ASN A 131 -12.29 -1.03 -13.99
N LEU A 132 -12.01 -0.38 -12.85
CA LEU A 132 -12.38 -0.88 -11.54
C LEU A 132 -13.91 -0.76 -11.35
N PRO A 133 -14.61 -1.87 -11.09
CA PRO A 133 -16.06 -1.84 -10.94
C PRO A 133 -16.47 -1.00 -9.72
N GLU A 134 -17.71 -0.50 -9.72
CA GLU A 134 -18.27 0.19 -8.54
C GLU A 134 -18.36 -0.74 -7.33
N TYR A 135 -18.69 -2.01 -7.58
CA TYR A 135 -18.80 -3.05 -6.57
C TYR A 135 -17.61 -4.02 -6.66
N CYS A 136 -16.78 -4.02 -5.63
CA CYS A 136 -15.65 -4.92 -5.49
C CYS A 136 -15.91 -5.95 -4.38
N SER A 137 -15.15 -7.05 -4.41
CA SER A 137 -15.11 -8.04 -3.33
C SER A 137 -13.68 -8.14 -2.80
N LEU A 138 -13.54 -8.34 -1.49
CA LEU A 138 -12.22 -8.60 -0.91
C LEU A 138 -11.79 -10.03 -1.24
N ARG A 139 -10.48 -10.20 -1.40
CA ARG A 139 -9.83 -11.50 -1.29
C ARG A 139 -10.13 -12.15 0.06
N PRO A 140 -10.03 -13.49 0.16
CA PRO A 140 -10.15 -14.19 1.43
C PRO A 140 -9.25 -13.57 2.51
N SER A 141 -9.79 -13.37 3.71
CA SER A 141 -9.06 -12.72 4.80
C SER A 141 -7.75 -13.43 5.14
N THR A 142 -7.70 -14.76 5.01
CA THR A 142 -6.48 -15.55 5.20
C THR A 142 -5.39 -15.17 4.21
N GLU A 143 -5.73 -14.88 2.96
CA GLU A 143 -4.78 -14.48 1.93
C GLU A 143 -4.21 -13.09 2.20
N ILE A 144 -5.09 -12.14 2.57
CA ILE A 144 -4.70 -10.78 2.96
C ILE A 144 -3.77 -10.82 4.17
N LEU A 145 -4.10 -11.61 5.19
CA LEU A 145 -3.28 -11.72 6.40
C LEU A 145 -1.93 -12.38 6.11
N ASP A 146 -1.87 -13.37 5.23
CA ASP A 146 -0.62 -14.01 4.82
C ASP A 146 0.31 -13.01 4.10
N ALA A 147 -0.21 -12.20 3.19
CA ALA A 147 0.57 -11.17 2.49
C ALA A 147 1.01 -10.03 3.42
N ALA A 148 0.14 -9.60 4.33
CA ALA A 148 0.48 -8.61 5.34
C ALA A 148 1.58 -9.11 6.28
N ASP A 149 1.51 -10.38 6.71
CA ASP A 149 2.49 -10.98 7.63
C ASP A 149 3.88 -11.13 7.01
N LEU A 150 3.94 -11.46 5.71
CA LEU A 150 5.16 -11.43 4.93
C LEU A 150 5.72 -10.01 4.82
N THR A 151 4.87 -9.03 4.47
CA THR A 151 5.28 -7.63 4.31
C THR A 151 5.79 -7.02 5.61
N TYR A 152 5.14 -7.33 6.75
CA TYR A 152 5.58 -6.93 8.09
C TYR A 152 6.99 -7.44 8.41
N ARG A 153 7.29 -8.70 8.05
CA ARG A 153 8.63 -9.28 8.23
C ARG A 153 9.67 -8.70 7.29
N CYS A 154 9.28 -8.44 6.03
CA CYS A 154 10.14 -7.73 5.09
C CYS A 154 10.51 -6.34 5.62
N HIS A 155 9.54 -5.61 6.20
CA HIS A 155 9.78 -4.26 6.72
C HIS A 155 10.72 -4.28 7.93
N TRP A 156 10.56 -5.23 8.85
CA TRP A 156 11.57 -5.41 9.89
C TRP A 156 12.97 -5.69 9.29
N ALA A 157 13.05 -6.56 8.27
CA ALA A 157 14.32 -6.90 7.64
C ALA A 157 14.98 -5.71 6.92
N THR A 158 14.21 -4.80 6.32
CA THR A 158 14.76 -3.58 5.71
C THR A 158 15.38 -2.65 6.76
N ILE A 159 14.74 -2.51 7.92
CA ILE A 159 15.27 -1.70 9.04
C ILE A 159 16.54 -2.35 9.60
N GLU A 160 16.53 -3.66 9.84
CA GLU A 160 17.69 -4.40 10.34
C GLU A 160 18.89 -4.28 9.39
N ASN A 161 18.67 -4.40 8.09
CA ASN A 161 19.70 -4.23 7.07
C ASN A 161 20.31 -2.82 7.10
N GLN A 162 19.47 -1.79 7.23
CA GLN A 162 19.92 -0.41 7.35
C GLN A 162 20.75 -0.18 8.63
N LEU A 163 20.28 -0.68 9.78
CA LEU A 163 20.99 -0.57 11.07
C LEU A 163 22.34 -1.29 11.07
N ARG A 164 22.45 -2.41 10.36
CA ARG A 164 23.69 -3.20 10.26
C ARG A 164 24.58 -2.82 9.08
N CYS A 165 24.22 -1.77 8.32
CA CYS A 165 24.86 -1.38 7.07
C CYS A 165 25.04 -2.57 6.10
N ARG A 166 24.10 -3.52 6.11
CA ARG A 166 24.05 -4.65 5.20
C ARG A 166 23.18 -4.24 4.03
N GLY A 167 23.79 -3.91 2.90
CA GLY A 167 23.04 -3.78 1.65
C GLY A 167 22.36 -5.11 1.33
N SER A 168 21.10 -5.06 0.92
CA SER A 168 20.37 -6.22 0.40
C SER A 168 19.60 -5.77 -0.84
N ASP A 169 20.00 -6.27 -2.00
CA ASP A 169 19.34 -5.98 -3.28
C ASP A 169 18.00 -6.72 -3.45
N ARG A 170 17.54 -7.42 -2.41
CA ARG A 170 16.36 -8.28 -2.45
C ARG A 170 15.09 -7.63 -1.90
N LEU A 171 15.17 -6.41 -1.37
CA LEU A 171 14.02 -5.66 -0.86
C LEU A 171 14.23 -4.19 -1.19
N ASP A 172 13.18 -3.53 -1.69
CA ASP A 172 13.17 -2.08 -1.80
C ASP A 172 12.52 -1.49 -0.52
N PRO A 173 13.25 -0.71 0.30
CA PRO A 173 12.70 -0.18 1.55
C PRO A 173 11.48 0.72 1.36
N GLY A 174 11.40 1.49 0.27
CA GLY A 174 10.28 2.36 -0.02
C GLY A 174 9.03 1.57 -0.41
N VAL A 175 9.19 0.55 -1.27
CA VAL A 175 8.13 -0.39 -1.63
C VAL A 175 7.59 -1.09 -0.39
N VAL A 176 8.49 -1.67 0.41
CA VAL A 176 8.11 -2.41 1.62
C VAL A 176 7.38 -1.50 2.62
N TYR A 177 7.85 -0.28 2.81
CA TYR A 177 7.23 0.70 3.70
C TYR A 177 5.78 1.01 3.28
N GLU A 178 5.57 1.40 2.02
CA GLU A 178 4.25 1.77 1.52
C GLU A 178 3.27 0.59 1.51
N ARG A 179 3.75 -0.61 1.16
CA ARG A 179 2.92 -1.81 1.22
C ARG A 179 2.52 -2.15 2.66
N HIS A 180 3.45 -2.04 3.63
CA HIS A 180 3.13 -2.24 5.05
C HIS A 180 2.10 -1.20 5.53
N TYR A 181 2.26 0.07 5.13
CA TYR A 181 1.32 1.14 5.43
C TYR A 181 -0.10 0.82 4.95
N ALA A 182 -0.23 0.40 3.69
CA ALA A 182 -1.53 0.01 3.13
C ALA A 182 -2.14 -1.19 3.85
N PHE A 183 -1.34 -2.19 4.21
CA PHE A 183 -1.81 -3.33 5.00
C PHE A 183 -2.30 -2.93 6.39
N ASN A 184 -1.57 -2.08 7.11
CA ASN A 184 -2.00 -1.63 8.44
C ASN A 184 -3.34 -0.88 8.38
N TRP A 185 -3.53 -0.03 7.38
CA TRP A 185 -4.82 0.60 7.14
C TRP A 185 -5.93 -0.41 6.83
N LEU A 186 -5.66 -1.33 5.89
CA LEU A 186 -6.61 -2.36 5.46
C LEU A 186 -7.05 -3.28 6.62
N LEU A 187 -6.12 -3.65 7.49
CA LEU A 187 -6.33 -4.53 8.65
C LEU A 187 -6.91 -3.81 9.87
N CYS A 188 -7.28 -2.53 9.74
CA CYS A 188 -7.73 -1.68 10.84
C CYS A 188 -6.75 -1.67 12.02
N HIS A 189 -5.43 -1.71 11.74
CA HIS A 189 -4.41 -1.65 12.78
C HIS A 189 -4.58 -0.35 13.58
N GLN A 190 -4.74 -0.48 14.90
CA GLN A 190 -5.07 0.63 15.82
C GLN A 190 -6.32 1.46 15.42
N ASN A 191 -7.14 0.97 14.49
CA ASN A 191 -8.28 1.69 13.91
C ASN A 191 -7.94 3.11 13.41
N GLN A 192 -6.72 3.28 12.88
CA GLN A 192 -6.23 4.56 12.37
C GLN A 192 -6.86 4.91 11.02
N GLU A 193 -7.05 6.20 10.78
CA GLU A 193 -7.39 6.75 9.47
C GLU A 193 -6.14 6.94 8.62
N TRP A 194 -6.31 7.10 7.31
CA TRP A 194 -5.22 6.98 6.34
C TRP A 194 -4.01 7.85 6.69
N ASP A 195 -4.19 9.13 7.02
CA ASP A 195 -3.07 10.05 7.31
C ASP A 195 -2.27 9.73 8.59
N ASP A 196 -2.81 8.88 9.46
CA ASP A 196 -2.33 8.60 10.82
C ASP A 196 -1.75 7.19 10.99
N VAL A 197 -1.78 6.37 9.94
CA VAL A 197 -1.29 4.98 10.00
C VAL A 197 0.19 4.96 10.38
N THR A 198 0.54 4.12 11.36
CA THR A 198 1.93 3.84 11.72
C THR A 198 2.38 2.46 11.22
N THR A 199 3.68 2.27 11.06
CA THR A 199 4.30 1.04 10.53
C THR A 199 5.39 0.54 11.47
N ASP A 200 5.12 0.54 12.77
CA ASP A 200 6.07 0.09 13.78
C ASP A 200 6.36 -1.42 13.61
N THR A 201 7.64 -1.80 13.57
CA THR A 201 8.11 -3.20 13.39
C THR A 201 9.21 -3.57 14.35
#